data_AF-A0A7Z9G014-F1
#
_entry.id   AF-A0A7Z9G014-F1
#
_cell.length_a   1.000
_cell.length_b   1.000
_cell.length_c   1.000
_cell.angle_alpha   90.00
_cell.angle_beta   90.00
_cell.angle_gamma   90.00
#
_symmetry.space_group_name_H-M   'P 1'
#
loop_
_entity.id
_entity.type
_entity.pdbx_description
1 polymer ?
#
loop_
_entity_poly.entity_id
_entity_poly.type
_entity_poly.pdbx_seq_one_letter_code
_entity_poly.pdbx_strand_id
1 'polypeptide(L)' 'MELVSSHWSGKHQRVVKGINLITMLWIENDGHLPCYERTMTSRMTKMSENAHFRSLRQKAKERGFQPACVLFDS' A
#
# COMPACT_ATOMS: atom_id res chain seq x y z
N MET A 1 0.20 19.72 4.10
CA MET A 1 -1.26 19.45 3.98
C MET A 1 -1.64 18.62 2.76
N GLU A 2 -0.74 18.42 1.79
CA GLU A 2 -1.05 17.73 0.52
C GLU A 2 -1.37 16.23 0.66
N LEU A 3 -0.82 15.58 1.69
CA LEU A 3 -0.98 14.14 1.94
C LEU A 3 -2.26 13.77 2.71
N VAL A 4 -2.94 14.76 3.31
CA VAL A 4 -4.16 14.53 4.10
C VAL A 4 -5.37 14.63 3.21
N SER A 5 -6.14 13.55 3.12
CA SER A 5 -7.28 13.46 2.22
C SER A 5 -8.43 12.64 2.82
N SER A 6 -9.65 12.87 2.30
CA SER A 6 -10.82 12.10 2.71
C SER A 6 -10.78 10.72 2.06
N HIS A 7 -10.91 9.66 2.86
CA HIS A 7 -10.95 8.28 2.40
C HIS A 7 -11.92 7.45 3.25
N TRP A 8 -12.46 6.37 2.67
CA TRP A 8 -13.27 5.43 3.42
C TRP A 8 -12.39 4.65 4.40
N SER A 9 -12.79 4.58 5.66
CA SER A 9 -12.14 3.74 6.66
C SER A 9 -12.99 2.50 6.91
N GLY A 10 -12.45 1.31 6.60
CA GLY A 10 -13.08 0.04 6.96
C GLY A 10 -13.28 -0.09 8.48
N LYS A 11 -12.28 0.32 9.28
CA LYS A 11 -12.33 0.30 10.75
C LYS A 11 -13.44 1.17 11.34
N HIS A 12 -13.63 2.38 10.82
CA HIS A 12 -14.63 3.32 11.35
C HIS A 12 -15.97 3.28 10.60
N GLN A 13 -16.05 2.48 9.52
CA GLN A 13 -17.21 2.35 8.64
C GLN A 13 -17.76 3.71 8.16
N ARG A 14 -16.87 4.67 7.91
CA ARG A 14 -17.21 6.02 7.44
C ARG A 14 -16.05 6.67 6.71
N VAL A 15 -16.33 7.77 6.02
CA VAL A 15 -15.29 8.64 5.46
C VAL A 15 -14.57 9.36 6.59
N VAL A 16 -13.24 9.27 6.60
CA VAL A 16 -12.37 9.95 7.56
C VAL A 16 -11.37 10.83 6.81
N LYS A 17 -10.87 11.89 7.47
CA LYS A 17 -9.82 12.75 6.94
C LYS A 17 -8.50 12.32 7.57
N GLY A 18 -7.55 11.89 6.75
CA GLY A 18 -6.26 11.40 7.23
C GLY A 18 -5.31 11.10 6.08
N ILE A 19 -4.20 10.45 6.41
CA ILE A 19 -3.24 9.96 5.42
C ILE A 19 -3.56 8.48 5.20
N ASN A 20 -3.90 8.12 3.97
CA ASN A 20 -4.05 6.71 3.61
C ASN A 20 -2.69 6.19 3.11
N LEU A 21 -2.21 5.08 3.63
CA LEU A 21 -0.87 4.55 3.37
C LEU A 21 -0.99 3.07 3.01
N ILE A 22 -0.38 2.68 1.89
CA ILE A 22 -0.13 1.26 1.61
C ILE A 22 1.37 1.04 1.70
N THR A 23 1.74 0.07 2.53
CA THR A 23 3.14 -0.35 2.75
C THR A 23 3.30 -1.80 2.32
N MET A 24 4.37 -2.08 1.58
CA MET A 24 4.80 -3.44 1.27
C MET A 24 6.07 -3.74 2.04
N LEU A 25 5.99 -4.73 2.94
CA LEU A 25 7.10 -5.24 3.72
C LEU A 25 7.66 -6.50 3.04
N TRP A 26 8.97 -6.56 2.88
CA TRP A 26 9.67 -7.76 2.43
C TRP A 26 10.32 -8.45 3.63
N ILE A 27 10.17 -9.77 3.69
CA ILE A 27 10.77 -10.61 4.72
C ILE A 27 11.62 -11.67 4.01
N GLU A 28 12.90 -11.69 4.31
CA GLU A 28 13.84 -12.70 3.83
C GLU A 28 14.61 -13.27 5.02
N ASN A 29 14.44 -14.57 5.27
CA ASN A 29 14.85 -15.22 6.51
C ASN A 29 14.26 -14.50 7.74
N ASP A 30 15.10 -13.96 8.62
CA ASP A 30 14.72 -13.19 9.81
C ASP A 30 14.81 -11.66 9.61
N GLY A 31 15.14 -11.21 8.40
CA GLY A 31 15.29 -9.80 8.07
C GLY A 31 13.98 -9.18 7.60
N HIS A 32 13.57 -8.08 8.25
CA HIS A 32 12.45 -7.25 7.81
C HIS A 32 12.99 -5.98 7.13
N LEU A 33 12.91 -5.92 5.80
CA LEU A 33 13.25 -4.71 5.05
C LEU A 33 11.96 -4.06 4.52
N PRO A 34 11.61 -2.83 4.93
CA PRO A 34 10.53 -2.11 4.30
C PRO A 34 10.90 -1.86 2.84
N CYS A 35 10.14 -2.46 1.92
CA CYS A 35 10.47 -2.41 0.51
C CYS A 35 9.82 -1.22 -0.19
N TYR A 36 8.59 -0.85 0.21
CA TYR A 36 7.89 0.29 -0.39
C TYR A 36 6.86 0.89 0.56
N GLU A 37 6.85 2.22 0.63
CA GLU A 37 5.73 3.01 1.13
C GLU A 37 5.14 3.83 -0.03
N ARG A 38 3.81 3.84 -0.15
CA ARG A 38 3.12 4.78 -1.05
C ARG A 38 1.98 5.45 -0.32
N THR A 39 2.07 6.78 -0.23
CA THR A 39 0.99 7.61 0.30
C THR A 39 -0.13 7.74 -0.71
N MET A 40 -1.33 7.38 -0.27
CA MET A 40 -2.58 7.52 -1.00
C MET A 40 -3.22 8.87 -0.65
N THR A 41 -3.30 9.73 -1.66
CA THR A 41 -4.12 10.94 -1.56
C THR A 41 -5.31 10.81 -2.50
N SER A 42 -6.52 11.08 -2.00
CA SER A 42 -7.75 11.02 -2.79
C SER A 42 -7.75 11.98 -3.99
N ARG A 43 -6.88 13.01 -3.96
CA ARG A 43 -6.73 13.99 -5.04
C ARG A 43 -5.85 13.49 -6.20
N MET A 44 -4.95 12.53 -5.97
CA MET A 44 -3.96 12.11 -6.98
C MET A 44 -4.27 10.78 -7.68
N THR A 45 -5.22 9.97 -7.22
CA THR A 45 -5.41 8.63 -7.79
C THR A 45 -6.88 8.24 -7.91
N LYS A 46 -7.34 7.94 -9.13
CA LYS A 46 -8.60 7.19 -9.39
C LYS A 46 -8.44 5.67 -9.21
N MET A 47 -7.28 5.24 -8.73
CA MET A 47 -6.94 3.83 -8.59
C MET A 47 -7.50 3.30 -7.27
N SER A 48 -8.12 2.12 -7.32
CA SER A 48 -8.52 1.39 -6.12
C SER A 48 -7.30 0.89 -5.35
N GLU A 49 -7.50 0.57 -4.07
CA GLU A 49 -6.47 -0.04 -3.20
C GLU A 49 -5.83 -1.27 -3.85
N ASN A 50 -6.68 -2.16 -4.40
CA ASN A 50 -6.25 -3.35 -5.14
C ASN A 50 -5.42 -3.01 -6.40
N ALA A 51 -5.73 -1.91 -7.10
CA ALA A 51 -4.94 -1.48 -8.25
C ALA A 51 -3.55 -0.98 -7.81
N HIS A 52 -3.47 -0.31 -6.66
CA HIS A 52 -2.20 0.10 -6.06
C HIS A 52 -1.36 -1.07 -5.59
N PHE A 53 -1.98 -2.05 -4.92
CA PHE A 53 -1.29 -3.27 -4.50
C PHE A 53 -0.66 -4.00 -5.70
N ARG A 54 -1.39 -4.13 -6.82
CA ARG A 54 -0.85 -4.71 -8.06
C ARG A 54 0.34 -3.89 -8.59
N SER A 55 0.28 -2.57 -8.55
CA SER A 55 1.39 -1.70 -8.96
C SER A 55 2.63 -1.87 -8.08
N LEU A 56 2.45 -1.99 -6.76
CA LEU A 56 3.55 -2.27 -5.83
C LEU A 56 4.18 -3.64 -6.11
N ARG A 57 3.37 -4.67 -6.36
CA ARG A 57 3.86 -6.01 -6.70
C ARG A 57 4.66 -6.02 -8.00
N GLN A 58 4.23 -5.26 -9.00
CA GLN A 58 4.94 -5.13 -10.27
C GLN A 58 6.31 -4.47 -10.07
N LYS A 59 6.38 -3.38 -9.30
CA LYS A 59 7.65 -2.72 -8.96
C LYS A 59 8.59 -3.63 -8.17
N ALA A 60 8.05 -4.42 -7.24
CA ALA A 60 8.84 -5.39 -6.51
C ALA A 60 9.44 -6.44 -7.45
N LYS A 61 8.64 -6.97 -8.39
CA LYS A 61 9.14 -7.91 -9.41
C LYS A 61 10.25 -7.30 -10.27
N GLU A 62 10.09 -6.05 -10.71
CA GLU A 62 11.11 -5.32 -11.50
C GLU A 62 12.43 -5.12 -10.74
N ARG A 63 12.38 -5.06 -9.39
CA ARG A 63 13.58 -5.00 -8.55
C ARG A 63 14.14 -6.37 -8.15
N GLY A 64 13.57 -7.46 -8.66
CA GLY A 64 14.07 -8.81 -8.44
C GLY A 64 13.54 -9.52 -7.19
N PHE A 65 12.53 -8.96 -6.50
CA PHE A 65 11.90 -9.63 -5.36
C PHE A 65 11.16 -10.90 -5.81
N GLN A 66 11.46 -12.03 -5.15
CA GLN A 66 10.89 -13.35 -5.45
C GLN A 66 10.30 -14.00 -4.18
N PRO A 67 9.15 -13.49 -3.67
CA PRO A 67 8.46 -14.10 -2.53
C PRO A 67 8.10 -15.55 -2.78
N ALA A 68 8.30 -16.39 -1.78
CA ALA A 68 7.62 -17.69 -1.71
C ALA A 68 6.09 -17.51 -1.53
N CYS A 69 5.67 -16.45 -0.84
CA CYS A 69 4.26 -16.10 -0.69
C CYS A 69 4.05 -14.58 -0.54
N VAL A 70 2.82 -14.13 -0.81
CA VAL A 70 2.40 -12.73 -0.61
C VAL A 70 1.18 -12.75 0.29
N LEU A 71 1.25 -12.03 1.42
CA LEU A 71 0.13 -11.84 2.35
C LEU A 71 -0.44 -10.43 2.22
N PHE A 72 -1.76 -10.32 2.23
CA PHE A 72 -2.51 -9.07 2.16
C PHE A 72 -3.89 -9.28 2.81
N ASP A 73 -4.40 -8.28 3.54
CA ASP A 73 -5.76 -8.29 4.08
C ASP A 73 -6.79 -7.82 3.03
N SER A 74 -8.07 -8.12 3.24
CA SER A 74 -9.14 -7.83 2.27
C SER A 74 -9.86 -6.51 2.51
#